data_AF-A0A421CF23-F1
#
_entry.id   AF-A0A421CF23-F1
#
_cell.length_a   1.000
_cell.length_b   1.000
_cell.length_c   1.000
_cell.angle_alpha   90.00
_cell.angle_beta   90.00
_cell.angle_gamma   90.00
#
_symmetry.space_group_name_H-M   'P 1'
#
loop_
_entity.id
_entity.type
_entity.pdbx_description
1 polymer ?
#
loop_
_entity_poly.entity_id
_entity_poly.type
_entity_poly.pdbx_seq_one_letter_code
_entity_poly.pdbx_strand_id
1 'polypeptide(L)'
;MKKLSVLVVLLIIVGLAVGKDAVEELTTLVNTLKNSSYEVDRYVQESGIVTTAKNERVIKSGPYKLVTSFSSAKGEFGWVRNSSGNFAIFRTRSVAFEPLINIKDFEDNFVDLVNSKSYTVDLFLDLPNSRKITISSGTLSFDVTYDDNFKLLKLVKSYPFHTISASYRNYSEMSHESLTKLSNATEGMIIIRPPVYFSESMFEKHFAWSSMDFATDGKTYLYTLLMYSTEYGRMVLYFSFNTEPDYLQKFSAQMAEANSFSYAIERLSVSSAVSLLGMVDTKTLKSLLEDLY
;
A
#
# COMPACT_ATOMS: atom_id res chain seq x y z
N MET A 1 14.90 -31.08 -37.70
CA MET A 1 15.11 -31.18 -36.23
C MET A 1 16.26 -30.31 -35.72
N LYS A 2 17.48 -30.35 -36.26
CA LYS A 2 18.63 -29.53 -35.77
C LYS A 2 18.44 -28.00 -35.76
N LYS A 3 17.67 -27.42 -36.70
CA LYS A 3 17.43 -25.96 -36.75
C LYS A 3 16.42 -25.48 -35.70
N LEU A 4 15.44 -26.32 -35.35
CA LEU A 4 14.43 -25.99 -34.33
C LEU A 4 15.05 -26.05 -32.92
N SER A 5 15.92 -27.03 -32.67
CA SER A 5 16.64 -27.14 -31.39
C SER A 5 17.60 -25.98 -31.14
N VAL A 6 18.29 -25.47 -32.19
CA VAL A 6 19.17 -24.31 -32.06
C VAL A 6 18.38 -23.04 -31.75
N LEU A 7 17.23 -22.84 -32.40
CA LEU A 7 16.36 -21.68 -32.14
C LEU A 7 15.82 -21.68 -30.71
N VAL A 8 15.37 -22.83 -30.22
CA VAL A 8 14.87 -23.00 -28.85
C VAL A 8 15.98 -22.74 -27.83
N VAL A 9 17.19 -23.25 -28.06
CA VAL A 9 18.35 -23.00 -27.20
C VAL A 9 18.73 -21.52 -27.20
N LEU A 10 18.71 -20.84 -28.36
CA LEU A 10 19.02 -19.41 -28.44
C LEU A 10 17.96 -18.57 -27.70
N LEU A 11 16.67 -18.89 -27.85
CA LEU A 11 15.58 -18.24 -27.12
C LEU A 11 15.71 -18.41 -25.60
N ILE A 12 16.10 -19.60 -25.14
CA ILE A 12 16.34 -19.88 -23.73
C ILE A 12 17.56 -19.10 -23.22
N ILE A 13 18.66 -19.06 -23.95
CA ILE A 13 19.89 -18.34 -23.54
C ILE A 13 19.67 -16.83 -23.52
N VAL A 14 19.02 -16.28 -24.55
CA VAL A 14 18.69 -14.84 -24.60
C VAL A 14 17.70 -14.48 -23.49
N GLY A 15 16.67 -15.31 -23.25
CA GLY A 15 15.74 -15.11 -22.13
C GLY A 15 16.42 -15.16 -20.75
N LEU A 16 17.36 -16.09 -20.55
CA LEU A 16 18.13 -16.21 -19.30
C LEU A 16 19.09 -15.03 -19.08
N ALA A 17 19.74 -14.54 -20.14
CA ALA A 17 20.64 -13.39 -20.05
C ALA A 17 19.87 -12.12 -19.70
N VAL A 18 18.78 -11.83 -20.42
CA VAL A 18 17.91 -10.66 -20.16
C VAL A 18 17.28 -10.75 -18.76
N GLY A 19 16.87 -11.95 -18.32
CA GLY A 19 16.32 -12.15 -16.98
C GLY A 19 17.34 -11.93 -15.86
N LYS A 20 18.59 -12.36 -16.04
CA LYS A 20 19.65 -12.15 -15.05
C LYS A 20 19.98 -10.67 -14.89
N ASP A 21 20.11 -9.95 -16.01
CA ASP A 21 20.39 -8.52 -16.01
C ASP A 21 19.25 -7.73 -15.36
N ALA A 22 17.99 -8.10 -15.66
CA ALA A 22 16.82 -7.47 -15.04
C ALA A 22 16.74 -7.68 -13.52
N VAL A 23 17.13 -8.87 -13.01
CA VAL A 23 17.11 -9.17 -11.57
C VAL A 23 18.20 -8.39 -10.83
N GLU A 24 19.40 -8.29 -11.40
CA GLU A 24 20.49 -7.48 -10.83
C GLU A 24 20.12 -5.99 -10.78
N GLU A 25 19.55 -5.51 -11.87
CA GLU A 25 19.05 -4.15 -12.01
C GLU A 25 17.92 -3.84 -11.00
N LEU A 26 16.94 -4.74 -10.84
CA LEU A 26 15.89 -4.64 -9.81
C LEU A 26 16.47 -4.60 -8.40
N THR A 27 17.48 -5.43 -8.14
CA THR A 27 18.15 -5.48 -6.83
C THR A 27 18.83 -4.16 -6.53
N THR A 28 19.50 -3.55 -7.52
CA THR A 28 20.15 -2.25 -7.39
C THR A 28 19.14 -1.13 -7.17
N LEU A 29 18.05 -1.12 -7.94
CA LEU A 29 16.94 -0.18 -7.75
C LEU A 29 16.38 -0.24 -6.33
N VAL A 30 16.04 -1.44 -5.85
CA VAL A 30 15.45 -1.63 -4.52
C VAL A 30 16.42 -1.24 -3.41
N ASN A 31 17.70 -1.59 -3.53
CA ASN A 31 18.72 -1.18 -2.57
C ASN A 31 18.87 0.35 -2.53
N THR A 32 18.78 1.01 -3.67
CA THR A 32 18.83 2.47 -3.75
C THR A 32 17.60 3.08 -3.08
N LEU A 33 16.40 2.61 -3.42
CA LEU A 33 15.14 3.10 -2.85
C LEU A 33 15.08 2.93 -1.34
N LYS A 34 15.57 1.81 -0.78
CA LYS A 34 15.58 1.60 0.67
C LYS A 34 16.46 2.62 1.38
N ASN A 35 17.64 2.89 0.84
CA ASN A 35 18.67 3.71 1.49
C ASN A 35 18.61 5.19 1.12
N SER A 36 17.76 5.57 0.17
CA SER A 36 17.68 6.95 -0.30
C SER A 36 16.99 7.89 0.69
N SER A 37 17.40 9.15 0.58
CA SER A 37 16.94 10.29 1.34
C SER A 37 16.50 11.37 0.35
N TYR A 38 15.20 11.65 0.24
CA TYR A 38 14.67 12.55 -0.78
C TYR A 38 13.37 13.23 -0.38
N GLU A 39 13.04 14.27 -1.12
CA GLU A 39 11.70 14.83 -1.21
C GLU A 39 11.21 14.72 -2.65
N VAL A 40 9.93 14.42 -2.83
CA VAL A 40 9.33 14.25 -4.15
C VAL A 40 7.85 14.58 -4.12
N ASP A 41 7.37 15.16 -5.22
CA ASP A 41 5.93 15.29 -5.47
C ASP A 41 5.47 14.08 -6.29
N ARG A 42 4.36 13.46 -5.89
CA ARG A 42 3.75 12.40 -6.68
C ARG A 42 2.28 12.63 -6.92
N TYR A 43 1.85 12.35 -8.14
CA TYR A 43 0.44 12.27 -8.49
C TYR A 43 0.02 10.80 -8.41
N VAL A 44 -0.87 10.49 -7.48
CA VAL A 44 -1.37 9.13 -7.24
C VAL A 44 -2.80 9.02 -7.75
N GLN A 45 -3.03 8.04 -8.60
CA GLN A 45 -4.34 7.66 -9.09
C GLN A 45 -4.64 6.22 -8.67
N GLU A 46 -5.72 6.05 -7.92
CA GLU A 46 -6.26 4.75 -7.55
C GLU A 46 -7.50 4.49 -8.41
N SER A 47 -7.62 3.30 -8.97
CA SER A 47 -8.74 2.90 -9.84
C SER A 47 -9.19 1.49 -9.46
N GLY A 48 -10.50 1.28 -9.36
CA GLY A 48 -11.09 0.04 -8.88
C GLY A 48 -12.56 0.28 -8.49
N ILE A 49 -12.94 -0.05 -7.25
CA ILE A 49 -14.30 0.22 -6.74
C ILE A 49 -14.64 1.70 -6.80
N VAL A 50 -13.65 2.54 -6.46
CA VAL A 50 -13.75 4.00 -6.57
C VAL A 50 -12.48 4.48 -7.25
N THR A 51 -12.62 5.38 -8.21
CA THR A 51 -11.48 6.07 -8.80
C THR A 51 -11.20 7.33 -8.00
N THR A 52 -9.99 7.43 -7.44
CA THR A 52 -9.55 8.63 -6.73
C THR A 52 -8.22 9.10 -7.31
N ALA A 53 -7.98 10.41 -7.21
CA ALA A 53 -6.71 10.99 -7.56
C ALA A 53 -6.33 12.06 -6.54
N LYS A 54 -5.03 12.12 -6.22
CA LYS A 54 -4.49 13.05 -5.22
C LYS A 54 -3.05 13.41 -5.57
N ASN A 55 -2.67 14.62 -5.20
CA ASN A 55 -1.28 15.02 -5.16
C ASN A 55 -0.73 14.73 -3.77
N GLU A 56 0.46 14.16 -3.69
CA GLU A 56 1.13 13.87 -2.43
C GLU A 56 2.54 14.49 -2.44
N ARG A 57 2.95 15.04 -1.30
CA ARG A 57 4.35 15.36 -1.02
C ARG A 57 4.91 14.26 -0.14
N VAL A 58 6.02 13.66 -0.58
CA VAL A 58 6.71 12.60 0.16
C VAL A 58 8.06 13.12 0.64
N ILE A 59 8.35 12.95 1.93
CA ILE A 59 9.66 13.14 2.54
C ILE A 59 10.11 11.79 3.05
N LYS A 60 11.25 11.28 2.58
CA LYS A 60 11.79 9.97 2.94
C LYS A 60 13.22 10.09 3.46
N SER A 61 13.52 9.37 4.54
CA SER A 61 14.85 9.19 5.11
C SER A 61 15.04 7.73 5.54
N GLY A 62 15.69 6.92 4.70
CA GLY A 62 15.82 5.48 4.96
C GLY A 62 14.44 4.80 5.16
N PRO A 63 14.16 4.16 6.31
CA PRO A 63 12.86 3.54 6.59
C PRO A 63 11.77 4.56 6.97
N TYR A 64 12.15 5.78 7.35
CA TYR A 64 11.23 6.82 7.77
C TYR A 64 10.63 7.54 6.58
N LYS A 65 9.35 7.86 6.67
CA LYS A 65 8.60 8.44 5.55
C LYS A 65 7.42 9.26 6.07
N LEU A 66 7.26 10.47 5.55
CA LEU A 66 6.10 11.34 5.77
C LEU A 66 5.45 11.60 4.42
N VAL A 67 4.17 11.27 4.30
CA VAL A 67 3.38 11.52 3.10
C VAL A 67 2.24 12.45 3.47
N THR A 68 2.17 13.59 2.80
CA THR A 68 1.07 14.55 2.95
C THR A 68 0.24 14.53 1.67
N SER A 69 -1.04 14.19 1.78
CA SER A 69 -1.96 14.15 0.64
C SER A 69 -2.81 15.42 0.60
N PHE A 70 -2.87 16.03 -0.57
CA PHE A 70 -3.72 17.17 -0.85
C PHE A 70 -4.90 16.68 -1.69
N SER A 71 -6.02 16.38 -1.03
CA SER A 71 -7.30 16.10 -1.69
C SER A 71 -8.21 17.31 -1.57
N SER A 72 -8.74 17.80 -2.69
CA SER A 72 -9.69 18.90 -2.72
C SER A 72 -11.04 18.56 -2.05
N ALA A 73 -11.35 17.27 -1.88
CA ALA A 73 -12.66 16.81 -1.38
C ALA A 73 -12.66 16.35 0.08
N LYS A 74 -11.52 15.89 0.63
CA LYS A 74 -11.44 15.29 1.98
C LYS A 74 -10.48 16.00 2.95
N GLY A 75 -9.91 17.15 2.55
CA GLY A 75 -8.93 17.89 3.35
C GLY A 75 -7.52 17.29 3.29
N GLU A 76 -6.57 17.96 3.93
CA GLU A 76 -5.18 17.49 4.05
C GLU A 76 -5.11 16.32 5.04
N PHE A 77 -5.00 15.12 4.50
CA PHE A 77 -4.73 13.90 5.25
C PHE A 77 -3.32 13.41 4.90
N GLY A 78 -2.57 12.97 5.90
CA GLY A 78 -1.23 12.41 5.69
C GLY A 78 -0.96 11.24 6.59
N TRP A 79 0.20 10.63 6.43
CA TRP A 79 0.69 9.62 7.34
C TRP A 79 2.20 9.73 7.52
N VAL A 80 2.68 9.25 8.65
CA VAL A 80 4.09 9.26 9.00
C VAL A 80 4.52 7.90 9.54
N ARG A 81 5.75 7.52 9.21
CA ARG A 81 6.54 6.51 9.89
C ARG A 81 7.84 7.17 10.32
N ASN A 82 8.05 7.29 11.62
CA ASN A 82 9.25 7.86 12.19
C ASN A 82 9.69 7.03 13.41
N SER A 83 10.70 7.48 14.15
CA SER A 83 11.18 6.79 15.35
C SER A 83 10.14 6.68 16.47
N SER A 84 9.07 7.47 16.42
CA SER A 84 7.98 7.45 17.41
C SER A 84 6.88 6.44 17.07
N GLY A 85 6.87 5.90 15.85
CA GLY A 85 5.89 4.92 15.38
C GLY A 85 5.28 5.24 14.02
N ASN A 86 4.11 4.66 13.77
CA ASN A 86 3.35 4.77 12.52
C ASN A 86 2.02 5.48 12.81
N PHE A 87 1.72 6.57 12.12
CA PHE A 87 0.53 7.35 12.41
C PHE A 87 -0.13 7.92 11.15
N ALA A 88 -1.45 7.88 11.12
CA ALA A 88 -2.30 8.65 10.22
C ALA A 88 -2.56 10.04 10.84
N ILE A 89 -2.23 11.11 10.13
CA ILE A 89 -2.19 12.50 10.63
C ILE A 89 -3.37 13.30 10.03
N PHE A 90 -4.17 13.89 10.92
CA PHE A 90 -5.23 14.83 10.59
C PHE A 90 -4.90 16.21 11.15
N ARG A 91 -4.12 17.00 10.39
CA ARG A 91 -3.59 18.29 10.86
C ARG A 91 -4.68 19.28 11.28
N THR A 92 -5.78 19.34 10.53
CA THR A 92 -6.93 20.23 10.83
C THR A 92 -7.63 19.90 12.16
N ARG A 93 -7.41 18.70 12.70
CA ARG A 93 -7.98 18.25 13.97
C ARG A 93 -6.92 18.13 15.07
N SER A 94 -5.63 18.33 14.77
CA SER A 94 -4.51 18.07 15.67
C SER A 94 -4.53 16.65 16.28
N VAL A 95 -4.96 15.67 15.48
CA VAL A 95 -5.02 14.25 15.88
C VAL A 95 -4.07 13.41 15.02
N ALA A 96 -3.38 12.46 15.67
CA ALA A 96 -2.64 11.39 15.03
C ALA A 96 -3.18 10.03 15.49
N PHE A 97 -3.57 9.19 14.54
CA PHE A 97 -4.17 7.88 14.79
C PHE A 97 -3.19 6.76 14.46
N GLU A 98 -2.94 5.88 15.41
CA GLU A 98 -2.12 4.68 15.21
C GLU A 98 -2.95 3.61 14.47
N PRO A 99 -2.47 3.07 13.34
CA PRO A 99 -3.21 2.07 12.57
C PRO A 99 -3.20 0.69 13.25
N LEU A 100 -4.15 -0.18 12.91
CA LEU A 100 -4.21 -1.56 13.43
C LEU A 100 -3.04 -2.44 12.96
N ILE A 101 -2.41 -2.07 11.85
CA ILE A 101 -1.27 -2.72 11.22
C ILE A 101 -0.34 -1.63 10.69
N ASN A 102 0.96 -1.88 10.61
CA ASN A 102 1.90 -0.87 10.12
C ASN A 102 1.53 -0.37 8.72
N ILE A 103 1.68 0.95 8.52
CA ILE A 103 1.50 1.56 7.21
C ILE A 103 2.62 1.05 6.31
N LYS A 104 2.27 0.50 5.14
CA LYS A 104 3.20 0.39 4.01
C LYS A 104 2.81 1.35 2.89
N ASP A 105 3.77 1.73 2.08
CA ASP A 105 3.53 2.46 0.85
C ASP A 105 3.42 1.45 -0.30
N PHE A 106 2.87 1.83 -1.44
CA PHE A 106 2.93 0.97 -2.63
C PHE A 106 4.38 0.77 -3.12
N GLU A 107 5.27 1.73 -2.84
CA GLU A 107 6.73 1.58 -3.01
C GLU A 107 7.31 0.51 -2.07
N ASP A 108 6.87 0.44 -0.81
CA ASP A 108 7.36 -0.59 0.12
C ASP A 108 6.87 -1.98 -0.31
N ASN A 109 5.64 -2.07 -0.84
CA ASN A 109 5.14 -3.32 -1.41
C ASN A 109 5.97 -3.82 -2.60
N PHE A 110 6.44 -2.90 -3.45
CA PHE A 110 7.36 -3.24 -4.53
C PHE A 110 8.68 -3.77 -3.98
N VAL A 111 9.25 -3.08 -2.98
CA VAL A 111 10.47 -3.50 -2.29
C VAL A 111 10.32 -4.88 -1.64
N ASP A 112 9.21 -5.12 -0.94
CA ASP A 112 8.90 -6.40 -0.29
C ASP A 112 8.79 -7.52 -1.34
N LEU A 113 8.09 -7.28 -2.45
CA LEU A 113 7.96 -8.28 -3.52
C LEU A 113 9.32 -8.66 -4.11
N VAL A 114 10.17 -7.68 -4.44
CA VAL A 114 11.50 -7.96 -4.98
C VAL A 114 12.38 -8.68 -3.96
N ASN A 115 12.32 -8.30 -2.68
CA ASN A 115 13.10 -8.96 -1.62
C ASN A 115 12.63 -10.39 -1.35
N SER A 116 11.35 -10.70 -1.56
CA SER A 116 10.82 -12.06 -1.42
C SER A 116 11.45 -13.05 -2.42
N LYS A 117 11.98 -12.54 -3.54
CA LYS A 117 12.48 -13.31 -4.69
C LYS A 117 11.44 -14.26 -5.29
N SER A 118 10.17 -14.09 -4.95
CA SER A 118 9.05 -14.90 -5.40
C SER A 118 8.22 -14.11 -6.41
N TYR A 119 8.84 -13.78 -7.55
CA TYR A 119 8.24 -13.05 -8.67
C TYR A 119 8.84 -13.50 -10.00
N THR A 120 8.14 -13.19 -11.09
CA THR A 120 8.62 -13.34 -12.46
C THR A 120 8.89 -11.96 -13.05
N VAL A 121 9.95 -11.82 -13.84
CA VAL A 121 10.16 -10.63 -14.67
C VAL A 121 9.45 -10.85 -16.00
N ASP A 122 8.40 -10.08 -16.26
CA ASP A 122 7.58 -10.20 -17.46
C ASP A 122 8.13 -9.36 -18.62
N LEU A 123 8.77 -8.23 -18.29
CA LEU A 123 9.29 -7.28 -19.26
C LEU A 123 10.48 -6.53 -18.67
N PHE A 124 11.52 -6.35 -19.48
CA PHE A 124 12.60 -5.40 -19.22
C PHE A 124 12.92 -4.63 -20.50
N LEU A 125 12.82 -3.31 -20.43
CA LEU A 125 13.07 -2.40 -21.55
C LEU A 125 14.03 -1.31 -21.13
N ASP A 126 15.04 -1.07 -21.97
CA ASP A 126 15.88 0.11 -21.94
C ASP A 126 15.25 1.18 -22.85
N LEU A 127 14.89 2.32 -22.28
CA LEU A 127 14.24 3.43 -22.96
C LEU A 127 15.19 4.63 -23.03
N PRO A 128 14.96 5.61 -23.92
CA PRO A 128 15.76 6.84 -23.91
C PRO A 128 15.67 7.56 -22.54
N ASN A 129 16.76 7.54 -21.77
CA ASN A 129 16.93 8.13 -20.43
C ASN A 129 16.13 7.47 -19.30
N SER A 130 15.64 6.23 -19.48
CA SER A 130 14.94 5.52 -18.40
C SER A 130 14.91 4.02 -18.66
N ARG A 131 14.57 3.24 -17.65
CA ARG A 131 14.31 1.80 -17.78
C ARG A 131 12.91 1.49 -17.33
N LYS A 132 12.29 0.50 -17.96
CA LYS A 132 10.99 -0.05 -17.54
C LYS A 132 11.15 -1.53 -17.22
N ILE A 133 10.68 -1.93 -16.04
CA ILE A 133 10.59 -3.34 -15.63
C ILE A 133 9.16 -3.64 -15.22
N THR A 134 8.62 -4.74 -15.73
CA THR A 134 7.35 -5.31 -15.26
C THR A 134 7.65 -6.61 -14.53
N ILE A 135 7.15 -6.74 -13.30
CA ILE A 135 7.23 -7.97 -12.51
C ILE A 135 5.84 -8.42 -12.07
N SER A 136 5.66 -9.72 -11.90
CA SER A 136 4.41 -10.29 -11.40
C SER A 136 4.64 -11.41 -10.39
N SER A 137 3.68 -11.59 -9.49
CA SER A 137 3.60 -12.71 -8.56
C SER A 137 2.15 -13.07 -8.34
N GLY A 138 1.74 -14.21 -8.89
CA GLY A 138 0.33 -14.59 -8.98
C GLY A 138 -0.47 -13.52 -9.74
N THR A 139 -1.40 -12.88 -9.05
CA THR A 139 -2.28 -11.84 -9.61
C THR A 139 -1.84 -10.41 -9.30
N LEU A 140 -0.75 -10.24 -8.55
CA LEU A 140 -0.14 -8.94 -8.27
C LEU A 140 0.90 -8.66 -9.37
N SER A 141 0.85 -7.48 -9.98
CA SER A 141 1.89 -7.00 -10.86
C SER A 141 2.35 -5.59 -10.52
N PHE A 142 3.61 -5.31 -10.85
CA PHE A 142 4.19 -3.98 -10.80
C PHE A 142 4.76 -3.59 -12.16
N ASP A 143 4.37 -2.43 -12.66
CA ASP A 143 5.10 -1.73 -13.72
C ASP A 143 5.93 -0.62 -13.08
N VAL A 144 7.24 -0.69 -13.25
CA VAL A 144 8.20 0.26 -12.67
C VAL A 144 8.94 0.96 -13.79
N THR A 145 8.99 2.28 -13.75
CA THR A 145 9.78 3.10 -14.64
C THR A 145 10.68 4.00 -13.81
N TYR A 146 11.97 4.03 -14.08
CA TYR A 146 12.97 4.76 -13.30
C TYR A 146 14.09 5.31 -14.20
N ASP A 147 14.79 6.33 -13.73
CA ASP A 147 15.90 6.97 -14.47
C ASP A 147 17.25 6.28 -14.22
N ASP A 148 18.31 6.77 -14.88
CA ASP A 148 19.68 6.25 -14.72
C ASP A 148 20.26 6.42 -13.30
N ASN A 149 19.64 7.25 -12.46
CA ASN A 149 20.01 7.43 -11.05
C ASN A 149 19.13 6.60 -10.11
N PHE A 150 18.37 5.63 -10.65
CA PHE A 150 17.43 4.79 -9.90
C PHE A 150 16.33 5.58 -9.16
N LYS A 151 16.01 6.79 -9.63
CA LYS A 151 14.83 7.53 -9.15
C LYS A 151 13.60 7.03 -9.89
N LEU A 152 12.55 6.68 -9.14
CA LEU A 152 11.27 6.28 -9.72
C LEU A 152 10.69 7.45 -10.53
N LEU A 153 10.24 7.17 -11.74
CA LEU A 153 9.47 8.11 -12.58
C LEU A 153 7.99 7.73 -12.53
N LYS A 154 7.70 6.42 -12.54
CA LYS A 154 6.36 5.87 -12.42
C LYS A 154 6.39 4.51 -11.73
N LEU A 155 5.42 4.28 -10.84
CA LEU A 155 5.19 2.98 -10.21
C LEU A 155 3.70 2.67 -10.31
N VAL A 156 3.37 1.55 -10.94
CA VAL A 156 1.99 1.05 -11.03
C VAL A 156 1.92 -0.29 -10.33
N LYS A 157 1.09 -0.39 -9.30
CA LYS A 157 0.74 -1.63 -8.60
C LYS A 157 -0.64 -2.06 -9.07
N SER A 158 -0.78 -3.30 -9.54
CA SER A 158 -2.05 -3.80 -10.08
C SER A 158 -2.45 -5.14 -9.47
N TYR A 159 -3.74 -5.25 -9.16
CA TYR A 159 -4.50 -6.46 -8.90
C TYR A 159 -5.63 -6.55 -9.95
N PRO A 160 -6.33 -7.69 -10.09
CA PRO A 160 -7.38 -7.85 -11.09
C PRO A 160 -8.53 -6.82 -11.03
N PHE A 161 -8.78 -6.20 -9.87
CA PHE A 161 -9.88 -5.26 -9.65
C PHE A 161 -9.43 -3.90 -9.08
N HIS A 162 -8.12 -3.70 -8.90
CA HIS A 162 -7.60 -2.49 -8.28
C HIS A 162 -6.21 -2.16 -8.78
N THR A 163 -6.01 -0.91 -9.18
CA THR A 163 -4.73 -0.40 -9.66
C THR A 163 -4.40 0.90 -8.94
N ILE A 164 -3.15 1.03 -8.51
CA ILE A 164 -2.57 2.25 -7.95
C ILE A 164 -1.45 2.67 -8.88
N SER A 165 -1.54 3.85 -9.47
CA SER A 165 -0.51 4.43 -10.33
C SER A 165 0.02 5.71 -9.69
N ALA A 166 1.32 5.75 -9.42
CA ALA A 166 2.01 6.93 -8.93
C ALA A 166 3.00 7.44 -9.99
N SER A 167 2.90 8.73 -10.31
CA SER A 167 3.88 9.44 -11.15
C SER A 167 4.68 10.40 -10.30
N TYR A 168 6.00 10.29 -10.33
CA TYR A 168 6.92 11.02 -9.46
C TYR A 168 7.54 12.19 -10.22
N ARG A 169 7.68 13.34 -9.55
CA ARG A 169 8.16 14.61 -10.13
C ARG A 169 8.89 15.43 -9.08
N ASN A 170 9.69 16.39 -9.53
CA ASN A 170 10.34 17.38 -8.66
C ASN A 170 11.16 16.75 -7.52
N TYR A 171 11.95 15.72 -7.84
CA TYR A 171 12.88 15.16 -6.87
C TYR A 171 13.86 16.23 -6.38
N SER A 172 14.01 16.34 -5.07
CA SER A 172 15.06 17.13 -4.45
C SER A 172 15.77 16.31 -3.37
N GLU A 173 16.99 16.73 -3.05
CA GLU A 173 17.65 16.27 -1.83
C GLU A 173 16.83 16.69 -0.62
N MET A 174 16.95 15.92 0.46
CA MET A 174 16.23 16.21 1.70
C MET A 174 16.85 17.40 2.41
N SER A 175 16.03 18.44 2.60
CA SER A 175 16.39 19.63 3.38
C SER A 175 16.35 19.37 4.89
N HIS A 176 17.07 20.20 5.66
CA HIS A 176 17.01 20.17 7.12
C HIS A 176 15.60 20.45 7.65
N GLU A 177 14.85 21.35 7.00
CA GLU A 177 13.47 21.64 7.34
C GLU A 177 12.58 20.40 7.19
N SER A 178 12.71 19.68 6.07
CA SER A 178 11.95 18.46 5.82
C SER A 178 12.31 17.32 6.78
N LEU A 179 13.59 17.19 7.16
CA LEU A 179 14.00 16.23 8.19
C LEU A 179 13.37 16.55 9.55
N THR A 180 13.31 17.83 9.93
CA THR A 180 12.65 18.29 11.16
C THR A 180 11.14 18.00 11.09
N LYS A 181 10.49 18.29 9.95
CA LYS A 181 9.07 17.95 9.74
C LYS A 181 8.77 16.46 9.87
N LEU A 182 9.65 15.60 9.35
CA LEU A 182 9.51 14.15 9.44
C LEU A 182 9.65 13.67 10.90
N SER A 183 10.67 14.17 11.61
CA SER A 183 10.94 13.79 13.00
C SER A 183 9.82 14.23 13.94
N ASN A 184 9.30 15.44 13.75
CA ASN A 184 8.35 16.08 14.65
C ASN A 184 6.90 16.03 14.14
N ALA A 185 6.59 15.15 13.19
CA ALA A 185 5.30 15.12 12.51
C ALA A 185 4.09 14.98 13.44
N THR A 186 4.27 14.36 14.60
CA THR A 186 3.24 14.12 15.63
C THR A 186 3.39 15.00 16.87
N GLU A 187 4.32 15.95 16.86
CA GLU A 187 4.57 16.85 18.00
C GLU A 187 3.32 17.70 18.29
N GLY A 188 2.90 17.71 19.56
CA GLY A 188 1.71 18.46 20.01
C GLY A 188 0.36 17.88 19.54
N MET A 189 0.35 16.71 18.90
CA MET A 189 -0.90 16.06 18.46
C MET A 189 -1.47 15.16 19.56
N ILE A 190 -2.80 15.02 19.57
CA ILE A 190 -3.50 14.03 20.38
C ILE A 190 -3.32 12.66 19.71
N ILE A 191 -2.67 11.73 20.42
CA ILE A 191 -2.45 10.37 19.93
C ILE A 191 -3.64 9.49 20.28
N ILE A 192 -4.27 8.94 19.24
CA ILE A 192 -5.36 7.96 19.37
C ILE A 192 -4.82 6.58 19.02
N ARG A 193 -4.94 5.64 19.95
CA ARG A 193 -4.46 4.26 19.77
C ARG A 193 -5.63 3.29 19.66
N PRO A 194 -5.55 2.29 18.78
CA PRO A 194 -6.56 1.26 18.73
C PRO A 194 -6.45 0.37 19.98
N PRO A 195 -7.55 -0.27 20.40
CA PRO A 195 -7.56 -1.17 21.54
C PRO A 195 -6.89 -2.53 21.26
N VAL A 196 -6.64 -2.82 19.98
CA VAL A 196 -6.08 -4.07 19.47
C VAL A 196 -5.17 -3.79 18.28
N TYR A 197 -4.23 -4.69 18.02
CA TYR A 197 -3.40 -4.70 16.80
C TYR A 197 -3.60 -6.03 16.10
N PHE A 198 -3.51 -6.03 14.77
CA PHE A 198 -3.50 -7.29 14.02
C PHE A 198 -2.09 -7.83 13.90
N SER A 199 -1.99 -9.16 13.92
CA SER A 199 -0.76 -9.87 13.65
C SER A 199 -0.38 -9.71 12.18
N GLU A 200 0.77 -9.06 11.90
CA GLU A 200 1.27 -8.90 10.53
C GLU A 200 1.46 -10.22 9.80
N SER A 201 1.95 -11.25 10.51
CA SER A 201 2.20 -12.55 9.90
C SER A 201 0.91 -13.27 9.52
N MET A 202 -0.14 -13.16 10.35
CA MET A 202 -1.46 -13.72 10.03
C MET A 202 -2.11 -12.93 8.92
N PHE A 203 -1.95 -11.60 8.95
CA PHE A 203 -2.43 -10.73 7.90
C PHE A 203 -1.81 -11.09 6.54
N GLU A 204 -0.48 -11.17 6.46
CA GLU A 204 0.26 -11.49 5.23
C GLU A 204 0.06 -12.92 4.74
N LYS A 205 -0.27 -13.85 5.65
CA LYS A 205 -0.61 -15.23 5.29
C LYS A 205 -1.89 -15.31 4.46
N HIS A 206 -2.90 -14.51 4.80
CA HIS A 206 -4.22 -14.58 4.17
C HIS A 206 -4.44 -13.50 3.12
N PHE A 207 -3.78 -12.35 3.27
CA PHE A 207 -4.11 -11.12 2.57
C PHE A 207 -2.87 -10.38 2.08
N ALA A 208 -2.89 -9.96 0.82
CA ALA A 208 -2.07 -8.88 0.33
C ALA A 208 -2.84 -7.58 0.47
N TRP A 209 -2.33 -6.65 1.27
CA TRP A 209 -2.95 -5.35 1.43
C TRP A 209 -2.77 -4.50 0.15
N SER A 210 -3.84 -3.83 -0.26
CA SER A 210 -3.90 -3.10 -1.53
C SER A 210 -3.68 -1.61 -1.29
N SER A 211 -4.58 -0.99 -0.54
CA SER A 211 -4.55 0.43 -0.13
C SER A 211 -5.22 0.62 1.22
N MET A 212 -4.99 1.78 1.82
CA MET A 212 -5.39 2.14 3.17
C MET A 212 -5.95 3.57 3.16
N ASP A 213 -7.09 3.78 3.79
CA ASP A 213 -7.73 5.10 3.93
C ASP A 213 -8.18 5.34 5.38
N PHE A 214 -8.22 6.61 5.77
CA PHE A 214 -8.66 7.02 7.10
C PHE A 214 -9.62 8.20 6.99
N ALA A 215 -10.68 8.17 7.78
CA ALA A 215 -11.66 9.24 7.86
C ALA A 215 -11.97 9.59 9.30
N THR A 216 -12.23 10.87 9.56
CA THR A 216 -12.66 11.36 10.87
C THR A 216 -13.48 12.64 10.75
N ASP A 217 -14.49 12.79 11.61
CA ASP A 217 -15.20 14.05 11.84
C ASP A 217 -14.65 14.82 13.06
N GLY A 218 -13.57 14.31 13.68
CA GLY A 218 -12.98 14.81 14.93
C GLY A 218 -13.55 14.16 16.20
N LYS A 219 -14.59 13.32 16.08
CA LYS A 219 -15.17 12.56 17.19
C LYS A 219 -15.09 11.07 16.92
N THR A 220 -15.51 10.64 15.74
CA THR A 220 -15.49 9.26 15.29
C THR A 220 -14.33 9.07 14.31
N TYR A 221 -13.81 7.84 14.26
CA TYR A 221 -12.69 7.50 13.39
C TYR A 221 -13.01 6.21 12.65
N LEU A 222 -12.76 6.22 11.34
CA LEU A 222 -12.92 5.07 10.48
C LEU A 222 -11.59 4.80 9.78
N TYR A 223 -11.05 3.62 10.04
CA TYR A 223 -9.93 3.06 9.32
C TYR A 223 -10.46 2.06 8.29
N THR A 224 -10.01 2.20 7.04
CA THR A 224 -10.37 1.30 5.93
C THR A 224 -9.11 0.66 5.36
N LEU A 225 -9.16 -0.65 5.18
CA LEU A 225 -8.11 -1.41 4.51
C LEU A 225 -8.71 -2.22 3.37
N LEU A 226 -8.26 -1.91 2.15
CA LEU A 226 -8.61 -2.66 0.95
C LEU A 226 -7.59 -3.79 0.78
N MET A 227 -8.07 -5.01 0.60
CA MET A 227 -7.25 -6.21 0.63
C MET A 227 -7.60 -7.15 -0.51
N TYR A 228 -6.64 -8.01 -0.83
CA TYR A 228 -6.82 -9.11 -1.74
C TYR A 228 -6.32 -10.41 -1.13
N SER A 229 -7.09 -11.48 -1.31
CA SER A 229 -6.64 -12.85 -1.08
C SER A 229 -6.70 -13.61 -2.39
N THR A 230 -5.68 -14.41 -2.66
CA THR A 230 -5.69 -15.38 -3.76
C THR A 230 -6.78 -16.44 -3.58
N GLU A 231 -7.11 -16.78 -2.32
CA GLU A 231 -8.11 -17.78 -1.97
C GLU A 231 -9.52 -17.19 -1.90
N TYR A 232 -9.68 -16.02 -1.26
CA TYR A 232 -11.00 -15.45 -0.95
C TYR A 232 -11.40 -14.26 -1.83
N GLY A 233 -10.52 -13.83 -2.73
CA GLY A 233 -10.74 -12.70 -3.62
C GLY A 233 -10.67 -11.35 -2.90
N ARG A 234 -11.49 -10.40 -3.36
CA ARG A 234 -11.53 -9.03 -2.86
C ARG A 234 -12.11 -8.98 -1.45
N MET A 235 -11.41 -8.29 -0.54
CA MET A 235 -11.89 -8.05 0.82
C MET A 235 -11.67 -6.61 1.26
N VAL A 236 -12.51 -6.18 2.20
CA VAL A 236 -12.43 -4.84 2.80
C VAL A 236 -12.57 -4.98 4.30
N LEU A 237 -11.62 -4.42 5.04
CA LEU A 237 -11.70 -4.33 6.48
C LEU A 237 -12.00 -2.89 6.88
N TYR A 238 -13.02 -2.72 7.69
CA TYR A 238 -13.35 -1.48 8.33
C TYR A 238 -13.12 -1.62 9.82
N PHE A 239 -12.46 -0.63 10.41
CA PHE A 239 -12.35 -0.52 11.85
C PHE A 239 -12.86 0.85 12.27
N SER A 240 -13.85 0.84 13.16
CA SER A 240 -14.44 2.06 13.69
C SER A 240 -14.05 2.25 15.14
N PHE A 241 -13.69 3.47 15.51
CA PHE A 241 -13.34 3.87 16.87
C PHE A 241 -14.13 5.09 17.33
N ASN A 242 -14.40 5.13 18.64
CA ASN A 242 -15.20 6.13 19.32
C ASN A 242 -16.60 6.32 18.72
N THR A 243 -17.22 5.21 18.31
CA THR A 243 -18.58 5.17 17.75
C THR A 243 -19.28 3.90 18.18
N GLU A 244 -20.61 3.92 18.26
CA GLU A 244 -21.38 2.73 18.59
C GLU A 244 -21.22 1.67 17.48
N PRO A 245 -20.90 0.41 17.82
CA PRO A 245 -20.73 -0.68 16.86
C PRO A 245 -21.88 -0.84 15.86
N ASP A 246 -23.12 -0.50 16.27
CA ASP A 246 -24.31 -0.55 15.43
C ASP A 246 -24.22 0.36 14.19
N TYR A 247 -23.49 1.48 14.27
CA TYR A 247 -23.23 2.32 13.11
C TYR A 247 -22.35 1.61 12.09
N LEU A 248 -21.26 0.96 12.55
CA LEU A 248 -20.42 0.17 11.66
C LEU A 248 -21.18 -1.02 11.09
N GLN A 249 -22.04 -1.66 11.87
CA GLN A 249 -22.88 -2.77 11.41
C GLN A 249 -23.82 -2.31 10.28
N LYS A 250 -24.54 -1.20 10.46
CA LYS A 250 -25.42 -0.65 9.42
C LYS A 250 -24.65 -0.27 8.16
N PHE A 251 -23.51 0.41 8.33
CA PHE A 251 -22.63 0.76 7.21
C PHE A 251 -22.11 -0.49 6.47
N SER A 252 -21.67 -1.50 7.21
CA SER A 252 -21.17 -2.76 6.64
C SER A 252 -22.24 -3.51 5.88
N ALA A 253 -23.47 -3.58 6.41
CA ALA A 253 -24.59 -4.21 5.72
C ALA A 253 -24.90 -3.51 4.38
N GLN A 254 -24.95 -2.17 4.38
CA GLN A 254 -25.17 -1.39 3.16
C GLN A 254 -24.05 -1.59 2.13
N MET A 255 -22.80 -1.54 2.58
CA MET A 255 -21.65 -1.75 1.70
C MET A 255 -21.61 -3.19 1.17
N ALA A 256 -22.00 -4.17 1.99
CA ALA A 256 -22.05 -5.57 1.60
C ALA A 256 -23.13 -5.81 0.53
N GLU A 257 -24.34 -5.30 0.74
CA GLU A 257 -25.43 -5.37 -0.22
C GLU A 257 -25.06 -4.71 -1.56
N ALA A 258 -24.55 -3.47 -1.52
CA ALA A 258 -24.18 -2.71 -2.72
C ALA A 258 -23.07 -3.38 -3.55
N ASN A 259 -22.26 -4.25 -2.94
CA ASN A 259 -21.10 -4.87 -3.58
C ASN A 259 -21.23 -6.39 -3.74
N SER A 260 -22.41 -6.98 -3.44
CA SER A 260 -22.62 -8.44 -3.44
C SER A 260 -21.59 -9.18 -2.59
N PHE A 261 -21.33 -8.66 -1.39
CA PHE A 261 -20.45 -9.25 -0.39
C PHE A 261 -21.25 -9.83 0.77
N SER A 262 -20.62 -10.74 1.51
CA SER A 262 -20.99 -11.00 2.91
C SER A 262 -20.14 -10.13 3.83
N TYR A 263 -20.54 -10.04 5.11
CA TYR A 263 -19.73 -9.39 6.13
C TYR A 263 -19.77 -10.17 7.45
N ALA A 264 -18.70 -10.03 8.23
CA ALA A 264 -18.62 -10.43 9.62
C ALA A 264 -18.19 -9.21 10.45
N ILE A 265 -18.78 -9.03 11.62
CA ILE A 265 -18.46 -7.93 12.54
C ILE A 265 -18.09 -8.48 13.90
N GLU A 266 -17.03 -7.91 14.48
CA GLU A 266 -16.61 -8.19 15.84
C GLU A 266 -16.60 -6.91 16.66
N ARG A 267 -17.30 -6.96 17.79
CA ARG A 267 -17.33 -5.86 18.76
C ARG A 267 -16.13 -6.00 19.69
N LEU A 268 -15.26 -5.00 19.65
CA LEU A 268 -14.05 -4.96 20.45
C LEU A 268 -14.26 -4.26 21.79
N SER A 269 -15.13 -3.25 21.82
CA SER A 269 -15.49 -2.56 23.05
C SER A 269 -16.88 -1.92 22.96
N VAL A 270 -17.24 -1.10 23.94
CA VAL A 270 -18.48 -0.33 23.88
C VAL A 270 -18.51 0.70 22.74
N SER A 271 -17.34 1.14 22.27
CA SER A 271 -17.18 2.22 21.28
C SER A 271 -16.22 1.87 20.14
N SER A 272 -15.95 0.58 19.92
CA SER A 272 -15.11 0.12 18.81
C SER A 272 -15.55 -1.23 18.27
N ALA A 273 -15.38 -1.40 16.96
CA ALA A 273 -15.71 -2.62 16.26
C ALA A 273 -14.86 -2.74 14.98
N VAL A 274 -14.63 -3.98 14.56
CA VAL A 274 -14.06 -4.31 13.24
C VAL A 274 -15.11 -5.03 12.42
N SER A 275 -15.14 -4.77 11.13
CA SER A 275 -15.97 -5.46 10.15
C SER A 275 -15.12 -5.89 8.97
N LEU A 276 -15.20 -7.16 8.61
CA LEU A 276 -14.58 -7.74 7.43
C LEU A 276 -15.65 -8.07 6.39
N LEU A 277 -15.50 -7.53 5.19
CA LEU A 277 -16.37 -7.77 4.05
C LEU A 277 -15.60 -8.56 2.98
N GLY A 278 -16.28 -9.49 2.30
CA GLY A 278 -15.68 -10.28 1.22
C GLY A 278 -16.69 -11.07 0.40
N MET A 279 -16.21 -11.74 -0.65
CA MET A 279 -17.05 -12.56 -1.54
C MET A 279 -17.34 -13.97 -1.00
N VAL A 280 -16.86 -14.29 0.19
CA VAL A 280 -17.08 -15.57 0.86
C VAL A 280 -18.18 -15.46 1.90
N ASP A 281 -18.62 -16.59 2.47
CA ASP A 281 -19.69 -16.62 3.46
C ASP A 281 -19.26 -16.00 4.80
N THR A 282 -20.24 -15.52 5.58
CA THR A 282 -20.00 -14.87 6.88
C THR A 282 -19.27 -15.78 7.89
N LYS A 283 -19.44 -17.11 7.85
CA LYS A 283 -18.75 -18.01 8.79
C LYS A 283 -17.25 -18.04 8.50
N THR A 284 -16.88 -18.10 7.23
CA THR A 284 -15.48 -17.99 6.78
C THR A 284 -14.88 -16.64 7.17
N LEU A 285 -15.59 -15.53 6.92
CA LEU A 285 -15.13 -14.18 7.30
C LEU A 285 -14.92 -14.05 8.81
N LYS A 286 -15.79 -14.66 9.62
CA LYS A 286 -15.66 -14.63 11.08
C LYS A 286 -14.41 -15.38 11.56
N SER A 287 -14.15 -16.57 11.01
CA SER A 287 -12.93 -17.32 11.33
C SER A 287 -11.67 -16.54 10.96
N LEU A 288 -11.69 -15.85 9.81
CA LEU A 288 -10.56 -15.02 9.38
C LEU A 288 -10.33 -13.82 10.32
N LEU A 289 -11.40 -13.18 10.81
CA LEU A 289 -11.28 -12.10 11.79
C LEU A 289 -10.68 -12.60 13.10
N GLU A 290 -11.16 -13.74 13.62
CA GLU A 290 -10.64 -14.34 14.86
C GLU A 290 -9.15 -14.70 14.75
N ASP A 291 -8.70 -15.14 13.56
CA ASP A 291 -7.30 -15.47 13.27
C ASP A 291 -6.36 -14.25 13.13
N LEU A 292 -6.90 -13.03 12.97
CA LEU A 292 -6.09 -11.82 12.81
C LEU A 292 -5.52 -11.25 14.12
N TYR A 293 -6.03 -11.71 15.27
CA TYR A 293 -5.63 -11.27 16.61
C TYR A 293 -4.35 -11.95 17.13
#